data_AF-A0A3C0UC88-F1
#
_entry.id   AF-A0A3C0UC88-F1
#
_cell.length_a   1.000
_cell.length_b   1.000
_cell.length_c   1.000
_cell.angle_alpha   90.00
_cell.angle_beta   90.00
_cell.angle_gamma   90.00
#
_symmetry.space_group_name_H-M   'P 1'
#
loop_
_entity.id
_entity.type
_entity.pdbx_description
1 polymer ?
#
loop_
_entity_poly.entity_id
_entity_poly.type
_entity_poly.pdbx_seq_one_letter_code
_entity_poly.pdbx_strand_id
1 'polypeptide(L)' 'DHGNAEMLVDPVTGEPYTAHTTNQVPLLLVSDAHRGRTLQPGILADLAPTILDLVSIAAPPEMTGKSLLVK' A
#
# COMPACT_ATOMS: atom_id res chain seq x y z
N ASP A 1 6.77 3.00 0.53
CA ASP A 1 7.22 2.04 -0.50
C ASP A 1 7.82 0.81 0.14
N HIS A 2 8.50 0.93 1.27
CA HIS A 2 8.96 -0.20 2.08
C HIS A 2 9.02 0.20 3.56
N GLY A 3 9.34 -0.76 4.43
CA GLY A 3 9.66 -0.51 5.84
C GLY A 3 11.12 -0.10 6.03
N ASN A 4 11.42 0.48 7.19
CA ASN A 4 12.75 0.83 7.68
C ASN A 4 12.66 1.19 9.17
N ALA A 5 12.04 2.32 9.49
CA ALA A 5 12.10 2.95 10.81
C ALA A 5 11.48 2.12 11.95
N GLU A 6 10.66 1.11 11.62
CA GLU A 6 10.12 0.17 12.59
C GLU A 6 11.15 -0.86 13.09
N MET A 7 12.32 -0.98 12.44
CA MET A 7 13.43 -1.82 12.89
C MET A 7 14.75 -1.04 12.82
N LEU A 8 15.17 -0.51 13.97
CA LEU A 8 16.40 0.30 14.09
C LEU A 8 17.59 -0.48 14.69
N VAL A 9 17.33 -1.67 15.24
CA VAL A 9 18.32 -2.51 15.91
C VAL A 9 18.12 -3.94 15.44
N ASP A 10 19.20 -4.61 15.06
CA ASP A 10 19.17 -5.98 14.61
C ASP A 10 18.79 -6.92 15.79
N PRO A 11 17.73 -7.72 15.67
CA PRO A 11 17.24 -8.52 16.80
C PRO A 11 18.14 -9.71 17.15
N VAL A 12 19.10 -10.07 16.30
CA VAL A 12 20.04 -11.19 16.52
C VAL A 12 21.35 -10.69 17.11
N THR A 13 21.88 -9.56 16.60
CA THR A 13 23.20 -9.04 16.97
C THR A 13 23.15 -7.89 17.96
N GLY A 14 22.03 -7.14 18.03
CA GLY A 14 21.90 -5.94 18.86
C GLY A 14 22.57 -4.68 18.27
N GLU A 15 23.19 -4.79 17.10
CA GLU A 15 23.85 -3.68 16.42
C GLU A 15 22.83 -2.78 15.67
N PRO A 16 23.22 -1.54 15.29
CA PRO A 16 22.37 -0.68 14.48
C PRO A 16 21.93 -1.34 13.17
N TYR A 17 20.62 -1.34 12.91
CA TYR A 17 20.05 -1.84 11.66
C TYR A 17 19.80 -0.67 10.70
N THR A 18 20.52 -0.63 9.58
CA THR A 18 20.49 0.51 8.64
C THR A 18 19.83 0.17 7.30
N ALA A 19 19.30 -1.04 7.14
CA ALA A 19 18.66 -1.51 5.91
C ALA A 19 17.13 -1.35 5.95
N HIS A 20 16.49 -1.53 4.80
CA HIS A 20 15.03 -1.66 4.71
C HIS A 20 14.56 -2.99 5.29
N THR A 21 13.27 -3.07 5.60
CA THR A 21 12.63 -4.32 6.02
C THR A 21 11.70 -4.87 4.94
N THR A 22 11.24 -6.10 5.14
CA THR A 22 10.19 -6.75 4.35
C THR A 22 8.82 -6.68 5.01
N ASN A 23 8.66 -5.86 6.05
CA ASN A 23 7.38 -5.69 6.73
C ASN A 23 6.33 -5.10 5.78
N GLN A 24 5.06 -5.44 6.03
CA GLN A 24 3.95 -4.83 5.30
C GLN A 24 3.85 -3.34 5.60
N VAL A 25 3.47 -2.56 4.58
CA VAL A 25 3.23 -1.12 4.72
C VAL A 25 1.73 -0.85 4.95
N PRO A 26 1.37 0.13 5.79
CA PRO A 26 -0.03 0.50 5.99
C PRO A 26 -0.58 1.24 4.75
N LEU A 27 -1.87 1.05 4.49
CA LEU A 27 -2.62 1.80 3.47
C LEU A 27 -3.95 2.27 4.06
N LEU A 28 -4.24 3.57 3.93
CA LEU A 28 -5.42 4.22 4.52
C LEU A 28 -6.22 4.92 3.43
N LEU A 29 -7.53 4.65 3.36
CA LEU A 29 -8.48 5.42 2.54
C LEU A 29 -9.12 6.50 3.41
N VAL A 30 -8.80 7.76 3.12
CA VAL A 30 -9.41 8.93 3.79
C VAL A 30 -10.20 9.72 2.76
N SER A 31 -11.52 9.57 2.78
CA SER A 31 -12.42 10.25 1.85
C SER A 31 -13.83 10.34 2.41
N ASP A 32 -14.45 11.52 2.31
CA ASP A 32 -15.87 11.70 2.62
C ASP A 32 -16.76 11.08 1.56
N ALA A 33 -16.41 11.21 0.28
CA ALA A 33 -17.18 10.65 -0.84
C ALA A 33 -17.20 9.11 -0.85
N HIS A 34 -16.17 8.48 -0.27
CA HIS A 34 -16.05 7.03 -0.16
C HIS A 34 -16.18 6.53 1.29
N ARG A 35 -16.87 7.29 2.15
CA ARG A 35 -17.12 6.88 3.54
C ARG A 35 -17.81 5.53 3.59
N GLY A 36 -17.29 4.62 4.43
CA GLY A 36 -17.80 3.25 4.56
C GLY A 36 -17.27 2.26 3.52
N ARG A 37 -16.50 2.71 2.52
CA ARG A 37 -15.75 1.82 1.63
C ARG A 37 -14.52 1.27 2.34
N THR A 38 -14.13 0.06 1.99
CA THR A 38 -12.95 -0.63 2.53
C THR A 38 -11.97 -0.97 1.42
N LEU A 39 -10.70 -1.11 1.79
CA LEU A 39 -9.64 -1.60 0.92
C LEU A 39 -9.33 -3.06 1.27
N GLN A 40 -9.14 -3.90 0.27
CA GLN A 40 -8.61 -5.25 0.45
C GLN A 40 -7.07 -5.26 0.46
N PRO A 41 -6.42 -6.29 1.02
CA PRO A 41 -4.97 -6.45 0.93
C PRO A 41 -4.49 -6.54 -0.52
N GLY A 42 -3.26 -6.08 -0.79
CA GLY A 42 -2.66 -6.16 -2.12
C GLY A 42 -1.19 -5.73 -2.14
N ILE A 43 -0.73 -5.33 -3.32
CA ILE A 43 0.67 -4.93 -3.58
C ILE A 43 0.76 -3.46 -4.02
N LEU A 44 1.98 -2.91 -4.08
CA LEU A 44 2.18 -1.51 -4.46
C LEU A 44 1.67 -1.17 -5.86
N ALA A 45 1.72 -2.12 -6.80
CA ALA A 45 1.23 -1.93 -8.16
C ALA A 45 -0.30 -1.70 -8.23
N ASP A 46 -1.02 -2.03 -7.16
CA ASP A 46 -2.47 -1.87 -7.06
C ASP A 46 -2.89 -0.43 -6.70
N LEU A 47 -1.97 0.41 -6.22
CA LEU A 47 -2.27 1.78 -5.79
C LEU A 47 -2.79 2.65 -6.95
N ALA A 48 -2.12 2.63 -8.11
CA ALA A 48 -2.52 3.46 -9.23
C ALA A 48 -3.89 3.08 -9.81
N PRO A 49 -4.20 1.79 -10.09
CA PRO A 49 -5.55 1.36 -10.44
C PRO A 49 -6.61 1.72 -9.39
N THR A 50 -6.29 1.64 -8.10
CA THR A 50 -7.22 2.05 -7.02
C THR A 50 -7.54 3.54 -7.08
N ILE A 51 -6.54 4.39 -7.32
CA ILE A 51 -6.74 5.84 -7.46
C ILE A 51 -7.64 6.15 -8.65
N LEU A 52 -7.43 5.49 -9.80
CA LEU A 52 -8.28 5.66 -10.98
C LEU A 52 -9.74 5.23 -10.71
N ASP A 53 -9.95 4.11 -10.01
CA ASP A 53 -11.28 3.62 -9.63
C ASP A 53 -12.01 4.62 -8.72
N LEU A 54 -11.31 5.22 -7.73
CA LEU A 54 -11.87 6.25 -6.84
C LEU A 54 -12.40 7.47 -7.61
N VAL A 55 -11.73 7.87 -8.70
CA VAL A 55 -12.15 9.01 -9.54
C VAL A 55 -12.94 8.58 -10.79
N SER A 56 -13.40 7.33 -10.84
CA SER A 56 -14.21 6.80 -11.96
C SER A 56 -13.53 6.89 -13.34
N ILE A 57 -12.21 6.74 -13.38
CA ILE A 57 -11.42 6.65 -14.61
C ILE A 57 -11.06 5.18 -14.88
N ALA A 58 -11.21 4.73 -16.12
CA ALA A 58 -10.82 3.37 -16.51
C ALA A 58 -9.29 3.22 -16.48
N ALA A 59 -8.80 2.16 -15.83
CA ALA A 59 -7.38 1.83 -15.86
C ALA A 59 -6.95 1.36 -17.27
N PRO A 60 -5.80 1.81 -17.77
CA PRO A 60 -5.29 1.38 -19.06
C PRO A 60 -4.82 -0.10 -19.00
N PRO A 61 -4.81 -0.82 -20.13
CA PRO A 61 -4.49 -2.25 -20.17
C PRO A 61 -3.05 -2.58 -19.74
N GLU A 62 -2.12 -1.62 -19.80
CA GLU A 62 -0.75 -1.77 -19.32
C GLU A 62 -0.65 -1.84 -17.79
N MET A 63 -1.64 -1.34 -17.06
CA MET A 63 -1.72 -1.49 -15.60
C MET A 63 -2.27 -2.87 -15.25
N THR A 64 -1.36 -3.79 -14.92
CA THR A 64 -1.71 -5.16 -14.53
C THR A 64 -2.12 -5.31 -13.06
N GLY A 65 -1.85 -4.28 -12.24
CA GLY A 65 -2.37 -4.18 -10.87
C GLY A 65 -3.90 -4.04 -10.86
N LYS A 66 -4.51 -4.30 -9.70
CA LYS A 66 -5.97 -4.31 -9.53
C LYS A 66 -6.39 -3.28 -8.49
N SER A 67 -7.54 -2.64 -8.68
CA SER A 67 -8.09 -1.77 -7.65
C SER A 67 -8.28 -2.55 -6.34
N LEU A 68 -7.85 -1.95 -5.23
CA LEU A 68 -8.05 -2.45 -3.88
C LEU A 68 -9.40 -2.06 -3.29
N LEU A 69 -10.15 -1.19 -3.96
CA LEU A 69 -11.46 -0.75 -3.51
C LEU A 69 -12.46 -1.90 -3.59
N VAL A 70 -13.07 -2.25 -2.45
CA VAL A 70 -14.13 -3.26 -2.40
C VAL A 70 -15.43 -2.63 -2.92
N LYS A 71 -16.00 -3.24 -3.97
CA LYS A 71 -17.22 -2.77 -4.64
C LYS A 71 -18.49 -3.13 -3.90
#